data_AF-A0AAV5A6M2-F1
#
_entry.id   AF-A0AAV5A6M2-F1
#
_cell.length_a   1.000
_cell.length_b   1.000
_cell.length_c   1.000
_cell.angle_alpha   90.00
_cell.angle_beta   90.00
_cell.angle_gamma   90.00
#
_symmetry.space_group_name_H-M   'P 1'
#
loop_
_entity.id
_entity.type
_entity.pdbx_description
1 polymer ?
#
loop_
_entity_poly.entity_id
_entity_poly.type
_entity_poly.pdbx_seq_one_letter_code
_entity_poly.pdbx_strand_id
1 'polypeptide(L)'
;MTTRTHFLREYKLVVVGGGGVGKSALTIQFIQSHFVDEYDPTIEDSYRKQCVIDDEVALLDVLDTAGQEEYGAMREQYMRTGEGFLLVYSITSRSSFEEINQFHQQILRVKDTESIPIVVVANKCDLEYERQVGMNEGRDLAKFINSPFVETSAKQRINVDEAFYTLVREIRKYNKEQQTSRPAGLGTSNPTSGNSQQPGDSHEAGCCSGCILA
;
A
#
# COMPACT_ATOMS: atom_id res chain seq x y z
N MET A 1 -20.14 16.75 25.94
CA MET A 1 -18.97 15.89 25.69
C MET A 1 -19.07 15.40 24.26
N THR A 2 -18.29 15.99 23.36
CA THR A 2 -18.36 15.71 21.91
C THR A 2 -17.66 14.40 21.65
N THR A 3 -18.41 13.33 21.43
CA THR A 3 -17.88 12.02 21.01
C THR A 3 -17.28 12.20 19.62
N ARG A 4 -15.98 12.47 19.53
CA ARG A 4 -15.23 12.32 18.28
C ARG A 4 -15.34 10.85 17.91
N THR A 5 -16.16 10.54 16.91
CA THR A 5 -16.10 9.26 16.20
C THR A 5 -14.69 9.15 15.63
N HIS A 6 -13.80 8.43 16.33
CA HIS A 6 -12.50 8.08 15.78
C HIS A 6 -12.75 7.11 14.63
N PHE A 7 -12.71 7.61 13.40
CA PHE A 7 -12.64 6.75 12.23
C PHE A 7 -11.34 5.96 12.33
N LEU A 8 -11.47 4.65 12.49
CA LEU A 8 -10.34 3.74 12.49
C LEU A 8 -9.65 3.79 11.13
N ARG A 9 -8.34 4.04 11.10
CA ARG A 9 -7.59 4.14 9.84
C ARG A 9 -7.50 2.74 9.21
N GLU A 10 -8.10 2.62 8.03
CA GLU A 10 -7.99 1.44 7.16
C GLU A 10 -6.71 1.52 6.32
N TYR A 11 -5.96 0.42 6.26
CA TYR A 11 -4.76 0.22 5.46
C TYR A 11 -5.00 -0.90 4.47
N LYS A 12 -4.88 -0.61 3.18
CA LYS A 12 -5.09 -1.58 2.09
C LYS A 12 -3.78 -2.26 1.74
N LEU A 13 -3.59 -3.48 2.21
CA LEU A 13 -2.40 -4.28 1.99
C LEU A 13 -2.66 -5.28 0.85
N VAL A 14 -1.69 -5.48 -0.02
CA VAL A 14 -1.80 -6.47 -1.11
C VAL A 14 -0.65 -7.46 -1.01
N VAL A 15 -0.96 -8.75 -1.04
CA VAL A 15 0.04 -9.82 -1.03
C VAL A 15 0.25 -10.31 -2.45
N VAL A 16 1.46 -10.14 -2.99
CA VAL A 16 1.80 -10.41 -4.40
C VAL A 16 2.99 -11.36 -4.47
N GLY A 17 3.01 -12.23 -5.48
CA GLY A 17 4.07 -13.23 -5.66
C GLY A 17 3.59 -14.41 -6.50
N GLY A 18 4.53 -15.26 -6.93
CA GLY A 18 4.26 -16.41 -7.79
C GLY A 18 3.26 -17.42 -7.22
N GLY A 19 2.86 -18.38 -8.06
CA GLY A 19 2.02 -19.51 -7.67
C GLY A 19 2.67 -20.35 -6.56
N GLY A 20 1.90 -20.77 -5.56
CA GLY A 20 2.37 -21.72 -4.53
C GLY A 20 3.41 -21.19 -3.53
N VAL A 21 3.75 -19.90 -3.55
CA VAL A 21 4.71 -19.30 -2.60
C VAL A 21 4.17 -19.20 -1.17
N GLY A 22 2.85 -19.31 -0.99
CA GLY A 22 2.18 -19.29 0.31
C GLY A 22 1.59 -17.93 0.72
N LYS A 23 1.12 -17.13 -0.24
CA LYS A 23 0.41 -15.86 0.01
C LYS A 23 -0.83 -16.05 0.88
N SER A 24 -1.72 -16.94 0.46
CA SER A 24 -2.94 -17.31 1.19
C SER A 24 -2.63 -17.89 2.55
N ALA A 25 -1.62 -18.76 2.64
CA ALA A 25 -1.19 -19.33 3.92
C ALA A 25 -0.70 -18.24 4.89
N LEU A 26 0.06 -17.24 4.43
CA LEU A 26 0.47 -16.11 5.25
C LEU A 26 -0.73 -15.25 5.68
N THR A 27 -1.61 -14.92 4.75
CA THR A 27 -2.81 -14.11 5.00
C THR A 27 -3.74 -14.80 6.01
N ILE A 28 -4.06 -16.07 5.81
CA ILE A 28 -4.94 -16.84 6.70
C ILE A 28 -4.29 -17.03 8.06
N GLN A 29 -3.00 -17.36 8.12
CA GLN A 29 -2.29 -17.49 9.39
C GLN A 29 -2.28 -16.17 10.17
N PHE A 30 -2.11 -15.04 9.47
CA PHE A 30 -2.18 -13.73 10.08
C PHE A 30 -3.59 -13.42 10.60
N ILE A 31 -4.63 -13.65 9.80
CA ILE A 31 -6.00 -13.25 10.11
C ILE A 31 -6.64 -14.18 11.15
N GLN A 32 -6.54 -15.48 10.96
CA GLN A 32 -7.28 -16.50 11.72
C GLN A 32 -6.43 -17.19 12.80
N SER A 33 -5.11 -16.95 12.84
CA SER A 33 -4.19 -17.71 13.72
C SER A 33 -4.28 -19.23 13.51
N HIS A 34 -4.64 -19.66 12.30
CA HIS A 34 -4.80 -21.04 11.90
C HIS A 34 -4.06 -21.30 10.59
N PHE A 35 -3.47 -22.49 10.46
CA PHE A 35 -2.81 -22.94 9.24
C PHE A 35 -3.61 -24.11 8.65
N VAL A 36 -3.92 -24.03 7.36
CA VAL A 36 -4.66 -25.07 6.63
C VAL A 36 -3.70 -25.72 5.64
N ASP A 37 -3.43 -27.02 5.81
CA ASP A 37 -2.52 -27.80 4.96
C ASP A 37 -3.09 -28.04 3.54
N GLU A 38 -4.42 -28.10 3.39
CA GLU A 38 -5.12 -28.25 2.11
C GLU A 38 -5.80 -26.94 1.71
N TYR A 39 -5.33 -26.29 0.66
CA TYR A 39 -5.93 -25.06 0.16
C TYR A 39 -6.19 -25.14 -1.35
N ASP A 40 -7.42 -24.81 -1.75
CA ASP A 40 -7.88 -24.72 -3.13
C ASP A 40 -7.29 -23.44 -3.77
N PRO A 41 -6.69 -23.48 -4.98
CA PRO A 41 -6.09 -22.29 -5.59
C PRO A 41 -6.98 -21.04 -5.52
N THR A 42 -6.46 -19.95 -4.93
CA THR A 42 -7.18 -18.68 -4.75
C THR A 42 -7.60 -18.10 -6.09
N ILE A 43 -8.81 -17.53 -6.15
CA ILE A 43 -9.23 -16.63 -7.23
C ILE A 43 -8.90 -15.18 -6.83
N GLU A 44 -9.50 -14.65 -5.76
CA GLU A 44 -9.14 -13.39 -5.11
C GLU A 44 -9.97 -13.29 -3.81
N ASP A 45 -9.35 -13.05 -2.65
CA ASP A 45 -10.07 -12.88 -1.38
C ASP A 45 -9.55 -11.66 -0.59
N SER A 46 -10.47 -10.87 -0.03
CA SER A 46 -10.16 -9.77 0.90
C SER A 46 -10.50 -10.16 2.33
N TYR A 47 -9.53 -9.95 3.23
CA TYR A 47 -9.65 -10.24 4.66
C TYR A 47 -9.43 -8.98 5.48
N ARG A 48 -10.24 -8.81 6.53
CA ARG A 48 -10.12 -7.66 7.43
C ARG A 48 -9.71 -8.07 8.83
N LYS A 49 -8.71 -7.39 9.41
CA LYS A 49 -8.27 -7.58 10.79
C LYS A 49 -8.00 -6.25 11.46
N GLN A 50 -8.60 -6.04 12.63
CA GLN A 50 -8.25 -4.95 13.51
C GLN A 50 -7.14 -5.39 14.47
N CYS A 51 -6.06 -4.63 14.56
CA CYS A 51 -4.97 -4.88 15.49
C CYS A 51 -4.33 -3.58 15.98
N VAL A 52 -3.48 -3.67 17.00
CA VAL A 52 -2.70 -2.53 17.50
C VAL A 52 -1.27 -2.70 17.00
N ILE A 53 -0.75 -1.69 16.29
CA ILE A 53 0.61 -1.65 15.74
C ILE A 53 1.27 -0.39 16.26
N ASP A 54 2.32 -0.54 17.05
CA ASP A 54 3.06 0.55 17.71
C ASP A 54 2.10 1.51 18.46
N ASP A 55 1.28 0.95 19.35
CA ASP A 55 0.27 1.64 20.18
C ASP A 55 -0.87 2.34 19.42
N GLU A 56 -0.91 2.21 18.09
CA GLU A 56 -1.98 2.75 17.24
C GLU A 56 -2.88 1.65 16.70
N VAL A 57 -4.20 1.80 16.89
CA VAL A 57 -5.19 0.87 16.33
C VAL A 57 -5.24 1.04 14.81
N ALA A 58 -5.10 -0.07 14.09
CA ALA A 58 -5.14 -0.15 12.64
C ALA A 58 -6.20 -1.17 12.19
N LEU A 59 -6.96 -0.82 11.15
CA LEU A 59 -7.77 -1.78 10.40
C LEU A 59 -7.00 -2.17 9.14
N LEU A 60 -6.65 -3.44 9.03
CA LEU A 60 -5.98 -3.98 7.85
C LEU A 60 -7.02 -4.57 6.93
N ASP A 61 -7.05 -4.14 5.68
CA ASP A 61 -7.77 -4.77 4.57
C ASP A 61 -6.71 -5.44 3.68
N VAL A 62 -6.58 -6.75 3.84
CA VAL A 62 -5.55 -7.57 3.19
C VAL A 62 -6.17 -8.27 1.99
N LEU A 63 -5.66 -7.96 0.81
CA LEU A 63 -6.01 -8.63 -0.43
C LEU A 63 -5.02 -9.77 -0.70
N ASP A 64 -5.52 -10.99 -0.72
CA ASP A 64 -4.80 -12.18 -1.19
C ASP A 64 -5.05 -12.37 -2.69
N THR A 65 -4.01 -12.25 -3.51
CA THR A 65 -4.12 -12.42 -4.96
C THR A 65 -3.84 -13.88 -5.35
N ALA A 66 -4.43 -14.37 -6.44
CA ALA A 66 -3.95 -15.61 -7.03
C ALA A 66 -2.49 -15.43 -7.48
N GLY A 67 -1.70 -16.49 -7.38
CA GLY A 67 -0.34 -16.52 -7.93
C GLY A 67 -0.25 -16.92 -9.39
N GLN A 68 -1.39 -17.22 -10.02
CA GLN A 68 -1.47 -17.46 -11.45
C GLN A 68 -1.85 -16.17 -12.17
N GLU A 69 -1.50 -16.09 -13.45
CA GLU A 69 -1.72 -14.92 -14.30
C GLU A 69 -3.21 -14.58 -14.45
N GLU A 70 -3.76 -13.90 -13.45
CA GLU A 70 -5.04 -13.22 -13.56
C GLU A 70 -4.99 -12.23 -14.72
N TYR A 71 -6.12 -12.11 -15.41
CA TYR A 71 -6.36 -11.13 -16.46
C TYR A 71 -5.78 -9.76 -16.09
N GLY A 72 -4.98 -9.16 -16.99
CA GLY A 72 -4.20 -7.95 -16.70
C GLY A 72 -5.00 -6.79 -16.09
N ALA A 73 -6.30 -6.70 -16.36
CA ALA A 73 -7.19 -5.69 -15.77
C ALA A 73 -7.39 -5.84 -14.24
N MET A 74 -7.53 -7.07 -13.72
CA MET A 74 -7.67 -7.32 -12.28
C MET A 74 -6.35 -7.01 -11.56
N ARG A 75 -5.23 -7.41 -12.19
CA ARG A 75 -3.88 -7.07 -11.74
C ARG A 75 -3.66 -5.57 -11.59
N GLU A 76 -4.00 -4.80 -12.60
CA GLU A 76 -3.87 -3.34 -12.53
C GLU A 76 -4.74 -2.73 -11.42
N GLN A 77 -5.92 -3.27 -11.17
CA GLN A 77 -6.84 -2.74 -10.17
C GLN A 77 -6.24 -2.78 -8.77
N TYR A 78 -5.75 -3.95 -8.31
CA TYR A 78 -5.18 -4.03 -6.97
C TYR A 78 -3.85 -3.28 -6.84
N MET A 79 -3.05 -3.23 -7.91
CA MET A 79 -1.82 -2.43 -7.92
C MET A 79 -2.13 -0.95 -7.81
N ARG A 80 -3.22 -0.48 -8.42
CA ARG A 80 -3.65 0.91 -8.33
C ARG A 80 -4.20 1.25 -6.94
N THR A 81 -5.01 0.37 -6.34
CA THR A 81 -5.72 0.66 -5.08
C THR A 81 -4.95 0.32 -3.80
N GLY A 82 -3.98 -0.59 -3.85
CA GLY A 82 -3.19 -1.01 -2.68
C GLY A 82 -2.32 0.12 -2.11
N GLU A 83 -2.31 0.31 -0.80
CA GLU A 83 -1.45 1.31 -0.13
C GLU A 83 -0.04 0.76 0.15
N GLY A 84 0.09 -0.55 0.32
CA GLY A 84 1.38 -1.21 0.45
C GLY A 84 1.35 -2.67 0.02
N PHE A 85 2.52 -3.21 -0.31
CA PHE A 85 2.67 -4.51 -0.97
C PHE A 85 3.63 -5.43 -0.22
N LEU A 86 3.20 -6.66 0.07
CA LEU A 86 4.09 -7.75 0.43
C LEU A 86 4.51 -8.48 -0.85
N LEU A 87 5.80 -8.47 -1.16
CA LEU A 87 6.36 -9.23 -2.28
C LEU A 87 6.89 -10.57 -1.76
N VAL A 88 6.10 -11.63 -1.96
CA VAL A 88 6.33 -12.94 -1.36
C VAL A 88 6.95 -13.90 -2.36
N TYR A 89 8.07 -14.52 -1.98
CA TYR A 89 8.63 -15.67 -2.69
C TYR A 89 8.82 -16.85 -1.73
N SER A 90 9.06 -18.05 -2.26
CA SER A 90 9.40 -19.24 -1.47
C SER A 90 10.90 -19.44 -1.46
N ILE A 91 11.52 -19.63 -0.29
CA ILE A 91 12.97 -19.94 -0.23
C ILE A 91 13.33 -21.24 -0.98
N THR A 92 12.35 -22.12 -1.20
CA THR A 92 12.47 -23.39 -1.92
C THR A 92 12.24 -23.28 -3.43
N SER A 93 12.04 -22.07 -3.97
CA SER A 93 11.81 -21.85 -5.40
C SER A 93 12.58 -20.64 -5.91
N ARG A 94 13.68 -20.90 -6.62
CA ARG A 94 14.50 -19.86 -7.27
C ARG A 94 13.70 -19.01 -8.26
N SER A 95 12.82 -19.63 -9.04
CA SER A 95 11.98 -18.90 -10.01
C SER A 95 11.08 -17.87 -9.32
N SER A 96 10.47 -18.23 -8.19
CA SER A 96 9.62 -17.30 -7.43
C SER A 96 10.37 -16.08 -6.90
N PHE A 97 11.67 -16.23 -6.60
CA PHE A 97 12.54 -15.12 -6.19
C PHE A 97 12.85 -14.19 -7.36
N GLU A 98 13.12 -14.74 -8.54
CA GLU A 98 13.41 -13.97 -9.75
C GLU A 98 12.20 -13.15 -10.24
N GLU A 99 10.99 -13.63 -9.97
CA GLU A 99 9.73 -12.93 -10.27
C GLU A 99 9.52 -11.66 -9.42
N ILE A 100 10.13 -11.54 -8.25
CA ILE A 100 9.92 -10.40 -7.33
C ILE A 100 10.24 -9.06 -8.01
N ASN A 101 11.33 -8.99 -8.78
CA ASN A 101 11.68 -7.75 -9.47
C ASN A 101 10.66 -7.39 -10.56
N GLN A 102 10.04 -8.40 -11.20
CA GLN A 102 9.00 -8.16 -12.20
C GLN A 102 7.74 -7.58 -11.56
N PHE A 103 7.30 -8.15 -10.43
CA PHE A 103 6.18 -7.59 -9.66
C PHE A 103 6.47 -6.17 -9.20
N HIS A 104 7.67 -5.91 -8.66
CA HIS A 104 8.07 -4.56 -8.25
C HIS A 104 7.95 -3.54 -9.40
N GLN A 105 8.53 -3.85 -10.56
CA GLN A 105 8.47 -2.97 -11.74
C GLN A 105 7.04 -2.75 -12.25
N GLN A 106 6.20 -3.78 -12.22
CA GLN A 106 4.80 -3.67 -12.61
C GLN A 106 4.02 -2.74 -11.68
N ILE A 107 4.22 -2.86 -10.36
CA ILE A 107 3.51 -2.01 -9.41
C ILE A 107 3.94 -0.55 -9.57
N LEU A 108 5.24 -0.26 -9.69
CA LEU A 108 5.72 1.10 -9.94
C LEU A 108 5.11 1.70 -11.20
N ARG A 109 5.05 0.92 -12.29
CA ARG A 109 4.45 1.34 -13.56
C ARG A 109 2.96 1.66 -13.43
N VAL A 110 2.20 0.85 -12.70
CA VAL A 110 0.75 1.09 -12.50
C VAL A 110 0.50 2.26 -11.55
N LYS A 111 1.37 2.46 -10.56
CA LYS A 111 1.31 3.55 -9.59
C LYS A 111 1.80 4.89 -10.14
N ASP A 112 2.54 4.88 -11.24
CA ASP A 112 3.18 6.05 -11.83
C ASP A 112 4.02 6.84 -10.81
N THR A 113 4.87 6.11 -10.09
CA THR A 113 5.74 6.66 -9.04
C THR A 113 7.05 5.89 -8.93
N GLU A 114 8.05 6.51 -8.32
CA GLU A 114 9.38 5.93 -8.12
C GLU A 114 9.50 5.14 -6.81
N SER A 115 8.59 5.35 -5.86
CA SER A 115 8.63 4.66 -4.56
C SER A 115 7.24 4.41 -4.01
N ILE A 116 7.08 3.24 -3.39
CA ILE A 116 5.87 2.79 -2.72
C ILE A 116 6.22 1.92 -1.50
N PRO A 117 5.34 1.82 -0.50
CA PRO A 117 5.55 0.94 0.64
C PRO A 117 5.59 -0.54 0.21
N ILE A 118 6.75 -1.18 0.39
CA ILE A 118 6.99 -2.58 0.05
C ILE A 118 7.71 -3.27 1.21
N VAL A 119 7.41 -4.56 1.42
CA VAL A 119 8.26 -5.48 2.18
C VAL A 119 8.53 -6.72 1.33
N VAL A 120 9.80 -7.12 1.22
CA VAL A 120 10.18 -8.39 0.58
C VAL A 120 10.10 -9.51 1.61
N VAL A 121 9.33 -10.55 1.29
CA VAL A 121 9.03 -11.66 2.21
C VAL A 121 9.51 -12.97 1.61
N ALA A 122 10.42 -13.64 2.32
CA ALA A 122 10.92 -14.96 1.99
C ALA A 122 10.19 -16.01 2.83
N ASN A 123 9.16 -16.63 2.26
CA ASN A 123 8.33 -17.59 2.98
C ASN A 123 8.92 -19.01 2.95
N LYS A 124 8.39 -19.86 3.82
CA LYS A 124 8.76 -21.27 4.02
C LYS A 124 10.17 -21.45 4.60
N CYS A 125 10.62 -20.53 5.46
CA CYS A 125 11.92 -20.64 6.13
C CYS A 125 12.07 -21.86 7.04
N ASP A 126 10.96 -22.56 7.34
CA ASP A 126 10.96 -23.86 8.00
C ASP A 126 11.50 -25.01 7.12
N LEU A 127 11.54 -24.82 5.79
CA LEU A 127 12.04 -25.81 4.83
C LEU A 127 13.52 -25.56 4.47
N GLU A 128 14.37 -25.40 5.48
CA GLU A 128 15.79 -25.04 5.31
C GLU A 128 16.57 -26.06 4.47
N TYR A 129 16.23 -27.35 4.58
CA TYR A 129 16.85 -28.42 3.78
C TYR A 129 16.52 -28.36 2.28
N GLU A 130 15.45 -27.64 1.91
CA GLU A 130 15.02 -27.45 0.52
C GLU A 130 15.37 -26.05 0.00
N ARG A 131 16.15 -25.26 0.75
CA ARG A 131 16.49 -23.88 0.41
C ARG A 131 17.25 -23.81 -0.92
N GLN A 132 16.71 -23.03 -1.85
CA GLN A 132 17.32 -22.66 -3.14
C GLN A 132 17.78 -21.20 -3.18
N VAL A 133 17.28 -20.36 -2.26
CA VAL A 133 17.60 -18.92 -2.18
C VAL A 133 18.18 -18.61 -0.81
N GLY A 134 19.43 -18.15 -0.79
CA GLY A 134 20.12 -17.79 0.44
C GLY A 134 19.51 -16.54 1.10
N MET A 135 19.59 -16.47 2.43
CA MET A 135 19.12 -15.30 3.18
C MET A 135 19.79 -13.99 2.72
N ASN A 136 21.08 -14.04 2.37
CA ASN A 136 21.82 -12.87 1.87
C ASN A 136 21.32 -12.43 0.49
N GLU A 137 20.97 -13.36 -0.41
CA GLU A 137 20.39 -13.02 -1.71
C GLU A 137 19.06 -12.27 -1.56
N GLY A 138 18.19 -12.74 -0.65
CA GLY A 138 16.94 -12.08 -0.29
C GLY A 138 17.15 -10.66 0.25
N ARG A 139 18.11 -10.51 1.18
CA ARG A 139 18.48 -9.19 1.73
C ARG A 139 19.04 -8.25 0.69
N ASP A 140 19.88 -8.74 -0.22
CA ASP A 140 20.50 -7.90 -1.25
C ASP A 140 19.46 -7.46 -2.30
N LEU A 141 18.50 -8.32 -2.65
CA LEU A 141 17.34 -7.92 -3.46
C LEU A 141 16.51 -6.84 -2.75
N ALA A 142 16.20 -7.02 -1.47
CA ALA A 142 15.41 -6.05 -0.71
C ALA A 142 16.11 -4.68 -0.60
N LYS A 143 17.43 -4.67 -0.40
CA LYS A 143 18.26 -3.45 -0.46
C LYS A 143 18.20 -2.78 -1.83
N PHE A 144 18.26 -3.55 -2.91
CA PHE A 144 18.15 -3.03 -4.28
C PHE A 144 16.78 -2.37 -4.52
N ILE A 145 15.71 -2.94 -3.96
CA ILE A 145 14.34 -2.40 -3.99
C ILE A 145 14.15 -1.26 -2.96
N ASN A 146 15.12 -1.01 -2.09
CA ASN A 146 15.03 -0.09 -0.96
C ASN A 146 13.84 -0.40 -0.02
N SER A 147 13.71 -1.68 0.35
CA SER A 147 12.60 -2.21 1.17
C SER A 147 13.12 -3.08 2.32
N PRO A 148 12.37 -3.21 3.42
CA PRO A 148 12.64 -4.19 4.46
C PRO A 148 12.57 -5.64 3.93
N PHE A 149 13.31 -6.54 4.58
CA PHE A 149 13.34 -7.96 4.29
C PHE A 149 12.93 -8.78 5.51
N VAL A 150 12.04 -9.76 5.32
CA VAL A 150 11.56 -10.65 6.40
C VAL A 150 11.53 -12.09 5.89
N GLU A 151 12.18 -13.02 6.61
CA GLU A 151 11.94 -14.45 6.40
C GLU A 151 10.76 -14.91 7.25
N THR A 152 9.83 -15.64 6.65
CA THR A 152 8.59 -16.09 7.30
C THR A 152 8.38 -17.58 7.16
N SER A 153 7.63 -18.14 8.09
CA SER A 153 7.01 -19.45 7.95
C SER A 153 5.54 -19.31 8.29
N ALA A 154 4.67 -19.40 7.29
CA ALA A 154 3.23 -19.50 7.54
C ALA A 154 2.90 -20.72 8.43
N LYS A 155 3.58 -21.85 8.20
CA LYS A 155 3.37 -23.11 8.93
C LYS A 155 3.73 -22.99 10.41
N GLN A 156 4.91 -22.46 10.72
CA GLN A 156 5.40 -22.31 12.09
C GLN A 156 5.05 -20.96 12.73
N ARG A 157 4.32 -20.11 12.00
CA ARG A 157 4.00 -18.72 12.40
C ARG A 157 5.24 -17.86 12.68
N ILE A 158 6.36 -18.14 12.03
CA ILE A 158 7.59 -17.34 12.18
C ILE A 158 7.42 -16.03 11.42
N ASN A 159 7.57 -14.91 12.11
CA ASN A 159 7.54 -13.53 11.58
C ASN A 159 6.31 -13.18 10.73
N VAL A 160 5.21 -13.93 10.84
CA VAL A 160 3.99 -13.67 10.06
C VAL A 160 3.42 -12.31 10.43
N ASP A 161 3.17 -12.05 11.72
CA ASP A 161 2.65 -10.76 12.18
C ASP A 161 3.63 -9.62 11.85
N GLU A 162 4.94 -9.85 11.95
CA GLU A 162 5.95 -8.84 11.64
C GLU A 162 6.00 -8.47 10.15
N ALA A 163 5.80 -9.40 9.22
CA ALA A 163 5.73 -9.04 7.80
C ALA A 163 4.63 -7.99 7.53
N PHE A 164 3.44 -8.18 8.09
CA PHE A 164 2.33 -7.24 7.94
C PHE A 164 2.52 -5.94 8.74
N TYR A 165 3.07 -6.01 9.96
CA TYR A 165 3.29 -4.84 10.80
C TYR A 165 4.39 -3.94 10.23
N THR A 166 5.49 -4.52 9.75
CA THR A 166 6.53 -3.79 9.02
C THR A 166 5.94 -3.07 7.81
N LEU A 167 5.05 -3.69 7.05
CA LEU A 167 4.42 -3.02 5.90
C LEU A 167 3.57 -1.81 6.33
N VAL A 168 2.81 -1.92 7.42
CA VAL A 168 2.05 -0.78 7.96
C VAL A 168 2.97 0.35 8.38
N ARG A 169 4.12 0.04 8.99
CA ARG A 169 5.13 1.05 9.34
C ARG A 169 5.67 1.76 8.10
N GLU A 170 5.97 1.03 7.03
CA GLU A 170 6.40 1.62 5.76
C GLU A 170 5.32 2.51 5.14
N ILE A 171 4.03 2.11 5.19
CA ILE A 171 2.92 2.97 4.74
C ILE A 171 2.83 4.26 5.56
N ARG A 172 2.94 4.16 6.89
CA ARG A 172 2.93 5.33 7.79
C ARG A 172 4.08 6.28 7.50
N LYS A 173 5.29 5.74 7.31
CA LYS A 173 6.49 6.50 6.95
C LYS A 173 6.32 7.21 5.62
N TYR A 174 5.93 6.49 4.57
CA TYR A 174 5.68 7.04 3.24
C TYR A 174 4.65 8.18 3.25
N ASN A 175 3.52 7.98 3.93
CA ASN A 175 2.47 9.00 4.03
C ASN A 175 2.94 10.27 4.76
N LYS A 176 3.81 10.13 5.76
CA LYS A 176 4.41 11.27 6.47
C LYS A 176 5.35 12.05 5.56
N GLU A 177 6.21 11.37 4.82
CA GLU A 177 7.14 11.98 3.87
C GLU A 177 6.39 12.76 2.77
N GLN A 178 5.32 12.16 2.21
CA GLN A 178 4.49 12.80 1.19
C GLN A 178 3.69 14.02 1.67
N GLN A 179 3.41 14.13 2.98
CA GLN A 179 2.80 15.32 3.56
C GLN A 179 3.81 16.46 3.73
N THR A 180 5.07 16.13 4.05
CA THR A 180 6.13 17.13 4.24
C THR A 180 6.70 17.68 2.93
N SER A 181 6.59 16.95 1.82
CA SER A 181 7.10 17.33 0.50
C SER A 181 6.14 18.22 -0.30
N ARG A 182 4.87 18.37 0.12
CA ARG A 182 3.94 19.33 -0.49
C ARG A 182 4.27 20.73 0.00
N PRO A 183 4.63 21.70 -0.86
CA PRO A 183 4.88 23.06 -0.42
C PRO A 183 3.60 23.59 0.22
N ALA A 184 3.72 24.10 1.46
CA ALA A 184 2.63 24.82 2.09
C ALA A 184 2.22 25.96 1.16
N GLY A 185 1.00 25.86 0.61
CA GLY A 185 0.46 26.86 -0.31
C GLY A 185 0.59 28.25 0.32
N LEU A 186 1.05 29.20 -0.50
CA LEU A 186 1.06 30.63 -0.21
C LEU A 186 -0.20 31.01 0.54
N GLY A 187 -0.06 31.34 1.83
CA GLY A 187 -1.09 32.01 2.59
C GLY A 187 -1.36 33.34 1.93
N THR A 188 -2.55 33.48 1.34
CA THR A 188 -3.10 34.73 0.88
C THR A 188 -3.10 35.72 2.04
N SER A 189 -2.23 36.73 1.95
CA SER A 189 -2.28 37.91 2.81
C SER A 189 -3.61 38.62 2.55
N ASN A 190 -4.53 38.54 3.50
CA ASN A 190 -5.67 39.46 3.59
C ASN A 190 -5.14 40.89 3.82
N PRO A 191 -5.48 41.88 2.99
CA PRO A 191 -5.43 43.26 3.41
C PRO A 191 -6.75 43.61 4.10
N THR A 192 -6.57 44.02 5.35
CA THR A 192 -7.48 44.60 6.31
C THR A 192 -8.45 45.64 5.70
N SER A 193 -9.69 45.57 6.15
CA SER A 193 -10.77 46.54 5.90
C SER A 193 -10.37 47.96 6.36
N GLY A 194 -10.45 48.93 5.45
CA GLY A 194 -10.36 50.36 5.74
C GLY A 194 -11.58 51.07 5.15
N ASN A 195 -12.45 51.60 6.01
CA ASN A 195 -13.66 52.33 5.67
C ASN A 195 -13.40 53.83 5.83
N SER A 196 -13.59 54.64 4.77
CA SER A 196 -13.77 56.10 4.88
C SER A 196 -14.30 56.72 3.57
N GLN A 197 -15.59 57.07 3.60
CA GLN A 197 -16.27 58.28 3.09
C GLN A 197 -15.87 58.97 1.75
N GLN A 198 -16.88 59.08 0.88
CA GLN A 198 -17.20 59.92 -0.32
C GLN A 198 -16.82 61.43 -0.32
N PRO A 199 -17.09 62.28 -1.36
CA PRO A 199 -17.66 62.08 -2.73
C PRO A 199 -17.03 62.95 -3.90
N GLY A 200 -17.56 62.81 -5.13
CA GLY A 200 -17.45 63.73 -6.30
C GLY A 200 -16.52 63.19 -7.41
N ASP A 201 -16.78 63.23 -8.73
CA ASP A 201 -17.70 64.01 -9.55
C ASP A 201 -17.91 63.30 -10.92
N SER A 202 -18.89 63.78 -11.69
CA SER A 202 -19.41 63.33 -13.00
C SER A 202 -18.43 63.02 -14.16
N HIS A 203 -18.73 62.00 -14.98
CA HIS A 203 -18.81 62.12 -16.45
C HIS A 203 -19.51 60.92 -17.14
N GLU A 204 -20.16 61.23 -18.26
CA GLU A 204 -21.13 60.49 -19.07
C GLU A 204 -20.58 59.36 -19.98
N ALA A 205 -21.54 58.67 -20.61
CA ALA A 205 -21.49 57.74 -21.75
C ALA A 205 -21.29 56.25 -21.38
N GLY A 206 -22.11 55.29 -21.79
CA GLY A 206 -23.25 55.30 -22.71
C GLY A 206 -23.44 53.90 -23.30
N CYS A 207 -24.70 53.54 -23.53
CA CYS A 207 -25.25 52.52 -24.42
C CYS A 207 -25.55 51.09 -23.88
N CYS A 208 -26.70 50.61 -24.37
CA CYS A 208 -27.59 49.57 -23.87
C CYS A 208 -27.52 48.25 -24.66
N SER A 209 -28.25 47.26 -24.11
CA SER A 209 -28.90 46.11 -24.78
C SER A 209 -27.98 44.98 -25.27
N GLY A 210 -28.31 43.70 -25.15
CA GLY A 210 -29.59 43.04 -24.89
C GLY A 210 -29.73 41.84 -25.85
N CYS A 211 -30.34 40.74 -25.38
CA CYS A 211 -30.76 39.51 -26.09
C CYS A 211 -29.63 38.53 -26.48
N ILE A 212 -29.60 37.24 -26.08
CA ILE A 212 -30.59 36.14 -25.97
C ILE A 212 -31.13 35.64 -27.33
N LEU A 213 -30.79 34.36 -27.59
CA LEU A 213 -31.33 33.35 -28.50
C LEU A 213 -31.04 33.44 -30.01
N ALA A 214 -30.25 32.47 -30.49
CA ALA A 214 -30.71 31.40 -31.37
C ALA A 214 -29.87 30.13 -31.12
#